data_AF-A0A060YUE2-F1
#
_entry.id   AF-A0A060YUE2-F1
#
_cell.length_a   1.000
_cell.length_b   1.000
_cell.length_c   1.000
_cell.angle_alpha   90.00
_cell.angle_beta   90.00
_cell.angle_gamma   90.00
#
_symmetry.space_group_name_H-M   'P 1'
#
loop_
_entity.id
_entity.type
_entity.pdbx_description
1 polymer ?
#
loop_
_entity_poly.entity_id
_entity_poly.type
_entity_poly.pdbx_seq_one_letter_code
_entity_poly.pdbx_strand_id
1 'polypeptide(L)' 'MLWGCFSAKGPVRVKERMNGAMYREILSENLLPSARALKMKRGWVFQHDNDPKHTARATKEWLRKKHF' A
#
# COMPACT_ATOMS: atom_id res chain seq x y z
N MET A 1 7.00 -3.21 -14.55
CA MET A 1 5.77 -3.44 -13.77
C MET A 1 5.38 -2.12 -13.15
N LEU A 2 4.13 -1.67 -13.35
CA LEU A 2 3.60 -0.45 -12.74
C LEU A 2 2.83 -0.88 -11.48
N TRP A 3 3.06 -0.21 -10.36
CA TRP A 3 2.23 -0.35 -9.17
C TRP A 3 1.40 0.91 -8.99
N GLY A 4 0.16 0.75 -8.54
CA GLY A 4 -0.73 1.87 -8.26
C GLY A 4 -1.85 1.42 -7.34
N CYS A 5 -2.48 2.38 -6.68
CA CYS A 5 -3.73 2.13 -5.96
C CYS A 5 -4.76 3.20 -6.32
N PHE A 6 -6.01 3.01 -5.92
CA PHE A 6 -7.06 3.98 -6.15
C PHE A 6 -8.09 3.89 -5.03
N SER A 7 -8.92 4.92 -4.94
CA SER A 7 -10.10 4.93 -4.08
C SER A 7 -11.26 5.56 -4.83
N ALA A 8 -12.45 5.58 -4.22
CA ALA A 8 -13.59 6.35 -4.72
C ALA A 8 -13.28 7.86 -4.89
N LYS A 9 -12.21 8.37 -4.25
CA LYS A 9 -11.77 9.76 -4.34
C LYS A 9 -10.73 10.01 -5.45
N GLY A 10 -10.34 8.97 -6.19
CA GLY A 10 -9.42 9.06 -7.30
C GLY A 10 -8.21 8.13 -7.21
N PRO A 11 -7.40 8.10 -8.27
CA PRO A 11 -6.21 7.25 -8.36
C PRO A 11 -5.05 7.81 -7.54
N VAL A 12 -4.27 6.90 -6.99
CA VAL A 12 -2.98 7.13 -6.36
C VAL A 12 -1.91 6.66 -7.33
N ARG A 13 -1.16 7.62 -7.89
CA ARG A 13 -0.03 7.30 -8.77
C ARG A 13 1.21 7.04 -7.94
N VAL A 14 1.68 5.80 -7.98
CA VAL A 14 3.03 5.44 -7.54
C VAL A 14 3.89 5.33 -8.78
N LYS A 15 4.95 6.16 -8.85
CA LYS A 15 5.88 6.20 -9.99
C LYS A 15 7.05 5.21 -9.83
N GLU A 16 6.92 4.23 -8.95
CA GLU A 16 7.99 3.31 -8.58
C GLU A 16 7.90 2.00 -9.37
N ARG A 17 9.06 1.46 -9.79
CA ARG A 17 9.16 0.14 -10.43
C ARG A 17 9.24 -0.90 -9.31
N MET A 18 8.17 -1.66 -9.10
CA MET A 18 8.12 -2.67 -8.04
C MET A 18 9.20 -3.74 -8.22
N ASN A 19 10.11 -3.88 -7.26
CA ASN A 19 10.89 -5.10 -7.09
C ASN A 19 10.29 -5.95 -5.94
N GLY A 20 10.47 -7.27 -5.96
CA GLY A 20 9.84 -8.18 -4.99
C GLY A 20 10.23 -7.93 -3.52
N ALA A 21 11.38 -7.31 -3.27
CA ALA A 21 11.86 -6.97 -1.93
C ALA A 21 11.28 -5.63 -1.40
N MET A 22 10.83 -4.75 -2.30
CA MET A 22 10.43 -3.36 -2.02
C MET A 22 8.95 -3.18 -1.72
N TYR A 23 8.14 -4.25 -1.63
CA TYR A 23 6.71 -4.08 -1.41
C TYR A 23 6.39 -3.28 -0.13
N ARG A 24 7.08 -3.59 0.99
CA ARG A 24 6.90 -2.87 2.26
C ARG A 24 7.35 -1.41 2.17
N GLU A 25 8.40 -1.14 1.43
CA GLU A 25 8.94 0.21 1.21
C GLU A 25 7.96 1.05 0.39
N ILE A 26 7.48 0.51 -0.73
CA ILE A 26 6.46 1.13 -1.58
C ILE A 26 5.20 1.44 -0.77
N LEU A 27 4.72 0.52 0.07
CA LEU A 27 3.59 0.79 0.95
C LEU A 27 3.88 1.91 1.96
N SER A 28 5.07 1.91 2.57
CA SER A 28 5.45 2.94 3.54
C SER A 28 5.50 4.33 2.91
N GLU A 29 6.11 4.44 1.74
CA GLU A 29 6.34 5.71 1.04
C GLU A 29 5.08 6.24 0.36
N ASN A 30 4.19 5.36 -0.09
CA ASN A 30 3.07 5.79 -0.93
C ASN A 30 1.72 5.65 -0.24
N LEU A 31 1.45 4.58 0.51
CA LEU A 31 0.08 4.29 0.97
C LEU A 31 -0.44 5.36 1.93
N LEU A 32 0.32 5.68 2.98
CA LEU A 32 -0.09 6.66 3.99
C LEU A 32 -0.14 8.10 3.44
N PRO A 33 0.90 8.60 2.73
CA PRO A 33 0.82 9.92 2.12
C PRO A 33 -0.35 10.05 1.14
N SER A 34 -0.66 8.98 0.41
CA SER A 34 -1.76 9.00 -0.55
C SER A 34 -3.13 8.97 0.11
N ALA A 35 -3.32 8.17 1.16
CA ALA A 35 -4.56 8.20 1.95
C ALA A 35 -4.80 9.60 2.55
N ARG A 36 -3.73 10.27 3.01
CA ARG A 36 -3.79 11.66 3.50
C ARG A 36 -4.10 12.65 2.38
N ALA A 37 -3.42 12.56 1.24
CA ALA A 37 -3.64 13.44 0.09
C ALA A 37 -5.07 13.34 -0.45
N LEU A 38 -5.63 12.12 -0.46
CA LEU A 38 -7.02 11.85 -0.81
C LEU A 38 -8.02 12.23 0.29
N LYS A 39 -7.55 12.74 1.44
CA LYS A 39 -8.39 13.09 2.60
C LYS A 39 -9.30 11.93 3.01
N MET A 40 -8.78 10.70 3.01
CA MET A 40 -9.54 9.52 3.43
C MET A 40 -9.88 9.64 4.92
N LYS A 41 -11.12 9.27 5.28
CA LYS A 41 -11.56 9.27 6.68
C LYS A 41 -10.88 8.10 7.43
N ARG A 42 -10.90 8.17 8.76
CA ARG A 42 -10.50 7.03 9.61
C ARG A 42 -11.35 5.80 9.27
N GLY A 43 -10.75 4.61 9.41
CA GLY A 43 -11.43 3.33 9.13
C GLY A 43 -11.44 2.94 7.64
N TRP A 44 -10.57 3.54 6.82
CA TRP A 44 -10.36 3.05 5.46
C TRP A 44 -9.69 1.67 5.50
N VAL A 45 -10.00 0.83 4.51
CA VAL A 45 -9.47 -0.54 4.41
C VAL A 45 -8.48 -0.60 3.26
N PHE A 46 -7.29 -1.14 3.53
CA PHE A 46 -6.32 -1.44 2.49
C PHE A 46 -6.63 -2.81 1.87
N GLN A 47 -6.79 -2.86 0.55
CA GLN A 47 -7.01 -4.09 -0.21
C GLN A 47 -5.80 -4.37 -1.12
N HIS A 48 -5.36 -5.63 -1.14
CA HIS A 48 -4.34 -6.14 -2.05
C HIS A 48 -4.66 -7.60 -2.44
N ASP A 49 -4.06 -8.11 -3.51
CA ASP A 49 -4.20 -9.50 -3.94
C ASP A 49 -3.36 -10.47 -3.08
N ASN A 50 -3.65 -11.76 -3.20
CA ASN A 50 -2.97 -12.83 -2.46
C ASN A 50 -1.65 -13.28 -3.11
N ASP A 51 -0.93 -12.38 -3.80
CA ASP A 51 0.39 -12.69 -4.33
C ASP A 51 1.31 -13.14 -3.16
N PRO A 52 2.10 -14.22 -3.32
CA PRO A 52 3.02 -14.71 -2.28
C PRO A 52 3.89 -13.62 -1.62
N LYS A 53 4.28 -12.57 -2.37
CA LYS A 53 5.06 -11.45 -1.83
C LYS A 53 4.25 -10.55 -0.88
N HIS A 54 2.94 -10.44 -1.08
CA HIS A 54 2.02 -9.69 -0.23
C HIS A 54 1.58 -10.51 0.98
N THR A 55 1.46 -11.82 0.84
CA THR A 55 1.03 -12.73 1.91
C THR A 55 2.18 -13.28 2.75
N ALA A 56 3.43 -12.98 2.39
CA ALA A 56 4.62 -13.38 3.14
C ALA A 56 4.52 -12.97 4.62
N ARG A 57 5.02 -13.82 5.53
CA ARG A 57 4.95 -13.60 6.98
C ARG A 57 5.51 -12.23 7.39
N ALA A 58 6.65 -11.86 6.83
CA ALA A 58 7.30 -10.58 7.09
C ALA A 58 6.44 -9.37 6.67
N THR A 59 5.67 -9.49 5.58
CA THR A 59 4.73 -8.44 5.12
C THR A 59 3.53 -8.34 6.06
N LYS A 60 2.94 -9.47 6.45
CA LYS A 60 1.81 -9.50 7.41
C LYS A 60 2.20 -8.92 8.78
N GLU A 61 3.37 -9.29 9.30
CA GLU A 61 3.87 -8.75 10.56
C GLU A 61 4.14 -7.24 10.48
N TRP A 62 4.69 -6.76 9.37
CA TRP A 62 4.92 -5.34 9.14
C TRP A 62 3.61 -4.55 9.07
N LEU A 63 2.61 -5.05 8.32
CA LEU A 63 1.29 -4.42 8.23
C LEU A 63 0.62 -4.32 9.59
N ARG A 64 0.71 -5.37 10.43
CA ARG A 64 0.15 -5.36 11.79
C ARG A 64 0.82 -4.34 12.71
N LYS A 65 2.12 -4.08 12.55
CA LYS A 65 2.86 -3.06 13.32
C LYS A 65 2.53 -1.64 12.87
N LYS A 66 2.10 -1.46 11.62
CA LYS A 66 1.69 -0.17 11.08
C LYS A 66 0.22 0.06 11.43
N HIS A 67 -0.03 0.97 12.36
CA HIS A 67 -1.38 1.45 12.65
C HIS A 67 -1.80 2.43 11.54
N PHE A 68 -2.40 1.91 10.47
CA PHE A 68 -2.95 2.68 9.35
C PHE A 68 -4.27 3.40 9.70
#